data_AF-A0A326QPU5-F1
#
_entry.id   AF-A0A326QPU5-F1
#
_cell.length_a   1.000
_cell.length_b   1.000
_cell.length_c   1.000
_cell.angle_alpha   90.00
_cell.angle_beta   90.00
_cell.angle_gamma   90.00
#
_symmetry.space_group_name_H-M   'P 1'
#
loop_
_entity.id
_entity.type
_entity.pdbx_description
1 polymer ?
#
loop_
_entity_poly.entity_id
_entity_poly.type
_entity_poly.pdbx_seq_one_letter_code
_entity_poly.pdbx_strand_id
1 'polypeptide(L)'
;MSLSPPADGLDPAVAAHVDAGQAAASSNPTGAAQAPSNRVLLDQLTEDRLWLLRQIDAGRWSELRLDLAALERELGQMLDQAREKLQTD
;
A
#
# COMPACT_ATOMS: atom_id res chain seq x y z
N MET A 1 56.06 -29.64 14.15
CA MET A 1 56.29 -30.53 15.31
C MET A 1 55.52 -29.92 16.45
N SER A 2 54.48 -30.48 17.05
CA SER A 2 54.03 -31.88 17.22
C SER A 2 52.49 -31.85 17.41
N LEU A 3 51.73 -32.62 16.62
CA LEU A 3 51.12 -33.94 16.91
C LEU A 3 49.90 -33.90 17.84
N SER A 4 48.75 -34.28 17.28
CA SER A 4 47.48 -34.63 17.96
C SER A 4 47.65 -35.78 18.96
N PRO A 5 46.60 -36.02 19.78
CA PRO A 5 45.92 -37.30 19.64
C PRO A 5 44.36 -37.22 19.64
N PRO A 6 43.67 -38.32 19.29
CA PRO A 6 42.23 -38.39 19.04
C PRO A 6 41.45 -39.15 20.13
N ALA A 7 40.12 -38.97 20.17
CA ALA A 7 39.09 -39.95 20.57
C ALA A 7 37.74 -39.20 20.55
N ASP A 8 36.87 -39.41 19.57
CA ASP A 8 35.97 -40.56 19.46
C ASP A 8 35.01 -40.66 20.65
N GLY A 9 33.73 -40.42 20.36
CA GLY A 9 32.65 -40.36 21.34
C GLY A 9 31.37 -39.83 20.70
N LEU A 10 31.03 -40.37 19.52
CA LEU A 10 29.67 -40.30 19.01
C LEU A 10 28.89 -41.39 19.75
N ASP A 11 27.84 -41.05 20.50
CA ASP A 11 26.56 -41.74 20.29
C ASP A 11 25.36 -40.92 20.81
N PRO A 12 24.21 -40.97 20.10
CA PRO A 12 23.05 -40.11 20.30
C PRO A 12 21.87 -40.85 20.94
N ALA A 13 21.39 -40.37 22.09
CA ALA A 13 20.17 -40.81 22.75
C ALA A 13 20.01 -39.91 23.99
N VAL A 14 18.90 -39.23 24.31
CA VAL A 14 17.49 -39.49 24.06
C VAL A 14 16.73 -38.24 24.47
N ALA A 15 15.78 -37.86 23.62
CA ALA A 15 14.45 -37.35 23.96
C ALA A 15 14.26 -36.26 25.03
N ALA A 16 13.63 -35.19 24.53
CA ALA A 16 12.53 -34.48 25.17
C ALA A 16 12.87 -33.52 26.33
N HIS A 17 12.99 -32.24 25.98
CA HIS A 17 12.02 -31.30 26.54
C HIS A 17 11.55 -30.36 25.44
N VAL A 18 10.27 -30.44 25.14
CA VAL A 18 9.55 -29.38 24.44
C VAL A 18 9.23 -28.37 25.55
N ASP A 19 10.07 -27.35 25.70
CA ASP A 19 9.65 -26.12 26.34
C ASP A 19 9.27 -25.13 25.24
N ALA A 20 7.96 -25.07 25.02
CA ALA A 20 7.32 -24.02 24.26
C ALA A 20 7.41 -22.73 25.08
N GLY A 21 8.53 -22.02 24.93
CA GLY A 21 8.85 -20.86 25.74
C GLY A 21 9.71 -19.83 25.01
N GLN A 22 9.04 -19.02 24.19
CA GLN A 22 9.41 -17.61 23.97
C GLN A 22 10.56 -17.28 22.99
N ALA A 23 10.16 -17.08 21.73
CA ALA A 23 10.67 -15.98 20.89
C ALA A 23 9.41 -15.29 20.30
N ALA A 24 8.88 -14.19 20.84
CA ALA A 24 9.45 -12.85 20.84
C ALA A 24 10.00 -12.42 19.46
N ALA A 25 9.18 -12.54 18.42
CA ALA A 25 9.16 -11.71 17.20
C ALA A 25 8.10 -12.33 16.27
N SER A 26 6.99 -11.72 15.90
CA SER A 26 6.71 -10.30 15.76
C SER A 26 5.23 -10.12 16.02
N SER A 27 4.88 -9.33 17.03
CA SER A 27 3.68 -8.52 16.89
C SER A 27 3.93 -7.70 15.64
N ASN A 28 3.37 -8.11 14.51
CA ASN A 28 3.19 -7.21 13.40
C ASN A 28 1.95 -6.41 13.80
N PRO A 29 2.04 -5.17 14.31
CA PRO A 29 1.01 -4.23 13.98
C PRO A 29 1.22 -3.95 12.50
N THR A 30 0.87 -4.91 11.64
CA THR A 30 0.55 -4.59 10.26
C THR A 30 -0.63 -3.67 10.42
N GLY A 31 -0.37 -2.37 10.50
CA GLY A 31 -1.35 -1.34 10.28
C GLY A 31 -1.97 -1.73 8.97
N ALA A 32 -3.14 -2.37 9.05
CA ALA A 32 -4.03 -2.45 7.93
C ALA A 32 -4.30 -0.98 7.61
N ALA A 33 -3.52 -0.42 6.68
CA ALA A 33 -3.85 0.83 6.05
C ALA A 33 -5.18 0.53 5.37
N GLN A 34 -6.26 0.76 6.12
CA GLN A 34 -7.62 0.47 5.72
C GLN A 34 -7.77 1.11 4.35
N ALA A 35 -8.09 0.32 3.33
CA ALA A 35 -8.28 0.87 1.99
C ALA A 35 -9.30 2.02 2.12
N PRO A 36 -8.99 3.21 1.58
CA PRO A 36 -9.87 4.36 1.70
C PRO A 36 -11.25 3.98 1.16
N SER A 37 -12.29 4.37 1.88
CA SER A 37 -13.66 4.13 1.42
C SER A 37 -13.90 4.82 0.06
N ASN A 38 -14.84 4.31 -0.73
CA ASN A 38 -15.22 4.92 -2.00
C ASN A 38 -15.56 6.42 -1.86
N ARG A 39 -16.17 6.83 -0.73
CA ARG A 39 -16.43 8.25 -0.44
C ARG A 39 -15.13 9.06 -0.38
N VAL A 40 -14.15 8.57 0.38
CA VAL A 40 -12.85 9.22 0.54
C VAL A 40 -12.11 9.30 -0.79
N LEU A 41 -12.17 8.26 -1.62
CA LEU A 41 -11.58 8.27 -2.96
C LEU A 41 -12.23 9.29 -3.89
N LEU A 42 -13.56 9.41 -3.86
CA LEU A 42 -14.28 10.40 -4.67
C LEU A 42 -13.93 11.83 -4.24
N ASP A 43 -13.75 12.08 -2.95
CA ASP A 43 -13.35 13.40 -2.46
C ASP A 43 -11.90 13.73 -2.87
N GLN A 44 -10.96 12.79 -2.72
CA GLN A 44 -9.58 12.98 -3.19
C GLN A 44 -9.51 13.27 -4.70
N LEU A 45 -10.22 12.49 -5.52
CA LEU A 45 -10.27 12.73 -6.97
C LEU A 45 -10.92 14.08 -7.32
N THR A 46 -11.85 14.55 -6.49
CA THR A 46 -12.45 15.88 -6.66
C THR A 46 -11.43 16.98 -6.38
N GLU A 47 -10.65 16.84 -5.31
CA GLU A 47 -9.54 17.75 -5.00
C GLU A 47 -8.48 17.77 -6.11
N ASP A 48 -8.09 16.60 -6.61
CA ASP A 48 -7.13 16.46 -7.71
C ASP A 48 -7.64 17.13 -8.99
N ARG A 49 -8.93 16.96 -9.32
CA ARG A 49 -9.57 17.63 -10.46
C ARG A 49 -9.49 19.16 -10.33
N LEU A 50 -9.80 19.69 -9.15
CA LEU A 50 -9.70 21.14 -8.89
C LEU A 50 -8.26 21.65 -8.96
N TRP A 51 -7.31 20.84 -8.48
CA TRP A 51 -5.89 21.16 -8.59
C TRP A 51 -5.46 21.23 -10.05
N LEU A 52 -5.83 20.24 -10.87
CA LEU A 52 -5.53 20.17 -12.30
C LEU A 52 -6.06 21.40 -13.04
N LEU A 53 -7.32 21.76 -12.81
CA LEU A 53 -7.93 22.94 -13.42
C LEU A 53 -7.16 24.23 -13.09
N ARG A 54 -6.74 24.39 -11.83
CA ARG A 54 -5.92 25.53 -11.41
C ARG A 54 -4.54 25.56 -12.08
N GLN A 55 -3.93 24.41 -12.36
CA GLN A 55 -2.66 24.37 -13.10
C GLN A 55 -2.85 24.82 -14.55
N ILE A 56 -3.93 24.34 -15.18
CA ILE A 56 -4.31 24.68 -16.55
C ILE A 56 -4.55 26.19 -16.66
N ASP A 57 -5.30 26.77 -15.72
CA ASP A 57 -5.56 28.22 -15.67
C ASP A 57 -4.29 29.04 -15.42
N ALA A 58 -3.35 28.50 -14.64
CA ALA A 58 -2.03 29.10 -14.44
C ALA A 58 -1.12 29.01 -15.68
N GLY A 59 -1.57 28.42 -16.79
CA GLY A 59 -0.83 28.29 -18.04
C GLY A 59 0.23 27.20 -18.03
N ARG A 60 0.19 26.27 -17.06
CA ARG A 60 1.06 25.09 -17.11
C ARG A 60 0.63 24.16 -18.24
N TRP A 61 1.61 23.44 -18.80
CA TRP A 61 1.39 22.46 -19.87
C TRP A 61 0.62 23.04 -21.07
N SER A 62 1.05 24.20 -21.57
CA SER A 62 0.42 24.88 -22.70
C SER A 62 0.15 23.96 -23.89
N GLU A 63 1.10 23.11 -24.22
CA GLU A 63 1.03 22.16 -25.34
C GLU A 63 -0.04 21.09 -25.17
N LEU A 64 -0.43 20.78 -23.92
CA LEU A 64 -1.41 19.74 -23.57
C LEU A 64 -2.72 20.35 -23.04
N ARG A 65 -2.90 21.67 -23.14
CA ARG A 65 -4.01 22.37 -22.47
C ARG A 65 -5.37 21.83 -22.89
N LEU A 66 -5.55 21.55 -24.18
CA LEU A 66 -6.81 21.04 -24.72
C LEU A 66 -7.07 19.60 -24.27
N ASP A 67 -6.04 18.76 -24.32
CA ASP A 67 -6.14 17.36 -23.91
C ASP A 67 -6.42 17.25 -22.40
N LEU A 68 -5.73 18.04 -21.58
CA LEU A 68 -5.94 18.09 -20.14
C LEU A 68 -7.33 18.65 -19.78
N ALA A 69 -7.85 19.62 -20.54
CA ALA A 69 -9.21 20.11 -20.36
C ALA A 69 -10.27 19.04 -20.73
N ALA A 70 -10.01 18.25 -21.77
CA ALA A 70 -10.87 17.11 -22.12
C ALA A 70 -10.88 16.06 -21.00
N LEU A 71 -9.70 15.68 -20.51
CA LEU A 71 -9.55 14.76 -19.39
C LEU A 71 -10.24 15.27 -18.11
N GLU A 72 -10.08 16.54 -17.76
CA GLU A 72 -10.75 17.17 -16.61
C GLU A 72 -12.29 17.06 -16.70
N ARG A 73 -12.82 17.22 -17.92
CA ARG A 73 -14.26 17.12 -18.19
C ARG A 73 -14.76 15.67 -18.14
N GLU A 74 -13.98 14.72 -18.63
CA GLU A 74 -14.26 13.28 -18.52
C GLU A 74 -14.24 12.83 -17.06
N LEU A 75 -13.24 13.27 -16.29
CA LEU A 75 -13.16 13.02 -14.85
C LEU A 75 -14.37 13.58 -14.10
N GLY A 76 -14.84 14.79 -14.47
CA GLY A 76 -16.05 15.36 -13.88
C GLY A 76 -17.28 14.47 -14.08
N GLN A 77 -17.52 14.03 -15.32
CA GLN A 77 -18.65 13.15 -15.64
C GLN A 77 -18.56 11.79 -14.92
N MET A 78 -17.36 11.24 -14.79
CA MET A 78 -17.14 9.97 -14.08
C MET A 78 -17.41 10.13 -12.57
N LEU A 79 -16.96 11.23 -11.97
CA LEU A 79 -17.20 11.51 -10.55
C LEU A 79 -18.68 11.70 -10.25
N ASP A 80 -19.42 12.41 -11.11
CA ASP A 80 -20.86 12.59 -10.96
C ASP A 80 -21.60 11.24 -10.99
N GLN A 81 -21.30 10.40 -11.98
CA GLN A 81 -21.87 9.05 -12.08
C GLN A 81 -21.53 8.18 -10.87
N ALA A 82 -20.28 8.21 -10.40
CA ALA A 82 -19.87 7.42 -9.25
C ALA A 82 -20.56 7.86 -7.95
N ARG A 83 -20.76 9.18 -7.78
CA ARG A 83 -21.52 9.75 -6.65
C ARG A 83 -22.98 9.33 -6.70
N GLU A 84 -23.60 9.29 -7.88
CA GLU A 84 -24.99 8.82 -8.05
C GLU A 84 -25.14 7.34 -7.69
N LYS A 85 -24.21 6.50 -8.17
CA LYS A 85 -24.22 5.06 -7.86
C LYS A 85 -24.07 4.79 -6.37
N LEU A 86 -23.21 5.55 -5.68
CA LEU A 86 -23.01 5.41 -4.24
C LEU A 86 -24.21 5.88 -3.39
N GLN A 87 -25.14 6.63 -3.95
CA GLN A 87 -26.40 6.99 -3.27
C GLN A 87 -27.49 5.91 -3.46
N THR A 88 -27.33 5.05 -4.48
CA THR A 88 -28.27 3.99 -4.82
C THR A 88 -27.93 2.65 -4.15
N ASP A 89 -26.66 2.48 -3.77
CA ASP A 89 -26.12 1.34 -3.00
C ASP A 89 -26.36 1.51 -1.48
#